data_AF-A0A0B0PUS6-F1
#
_entry.id   AF-A0A0B0PUS6-F1
#
_cell.length_a   1.000
_cell.length_b   1.000
_cell.length_c   1.000
_cell.angle_alpha   90.00
_cell.angle_beta   90.00
_cell.angle_gamma   90.00
#
_symmetry.space_group_name_H-M   'P 1'
#
loop_
_entity.id
_entity.type
_entity.pdbx_description
1 polymer ?
#
loop_
_entity_poly.entity_id
_entity_poly.type
_entity_poly.pdbx_seq_one_letter_code
_entity_poly.pdbx_strand_id
1 'polypeptide(L)'
;MDSLNVPPKYREMEVILDILFRSSKELLEASLLLSCLKNSKPSYWFSAHSHCKFTALVEHEEGGEVTKFLALDKCLPGLKFLQIVAIESDPGPCEVQYDEEWLAIAGKFCLSFDLSMWRLWVLLLSKN
;
A
#
# COMPACT_ATOMS: atom_id res chain seq x y z
N MET A 1 -15.18 15.33 -8.95
CA MET A 1 -14.02 16.25 -8.96
C MET A 1 -14.20 17.16 -7.76
N ASP A 2 -13.92 16.63 -6.56
CA ASP A 2 -13.90 17.46 -5.36
C ASP A 2 -12.45 17.72 -5.03
N SER A 3 -12.07 18.98 -5.21
CA SER A 3 -10.80 19.55 -4.79
C SER A 3 -10.63 19.26 -3.30
N LEU A 4 -9.83 18.24 -2.97
CA LEU A 4 -9.44 17.93 -1.61
C LEU A 4 -8.70 19.17 -1.07
N ASN A 5 -9.42 19.99 -0.30
CA ASN A 5 -8.87 21.16 0.37
C ASN A 5 -8.01 20.67 1.55
N VAL A 6 -6.84 20.13 1.23
CA VAL A 6 -5.85 19.63 2.19
C VAL A 6 -4.99 20.83 2.60
N PRO A 7 -4.98 21.21 3.90
CA PRO A 7 -4.19 22.35 4.35
C PRO A 7 -2.70 22.17 4.02
N PRO A 8 -1.95 23.27 3.77
CA PRO A 8 -0.55 23.21 3.32
C PRO A 8 0.39 22.51 4.30
N LYS A 9 -0.02 22.31 5.55
CA LYS A 9 0.74 21.63 6.61
C LYS A 9 0.72 20.08 6.50
N TYR A 10 0.00 19.51 5.54
CA TYR A 10 -0.15 18.05 5.37
C TYR A 10 0.52 17.52 4.08
N ARG A 11 1.44 18.28 3.49
CA ARG A 11 2.17 17.91 2.25
C ARG A 11 3.36 16.98 2.45
N GLU A 12 3.76 16.72 3.68
CA GLU A 12 5.06 16.13 3.96
C GLU A 12 4.92 14.66 4.37
N MET A 13 5.83 13.81 3.86
CA MET A 13 5.92 12.37 4.16
C MET A 13 5.89 12.05 5.66
N GLU A 14 6.25 13.01 6.52
CA GLU A 14 6.20 12.92 7.98
C GLU A 14 4.81 12.61 8.54
N VAL A 15 3.74 13.11 7.91
CA VAL A 15 2.36 12.82 8.36
C VAL A 15 1.96 11.38 8.02
N ILE A 16 2.38 10.88 6.85
CA ILE A 16 2.17 9.48 6.48
C ILE A 16 2.93 8.57 7.45
N LEU A 17 4.13 8.98 7.86
CA LEU A 17 4.86 8.27 8.89
C LEU A 17 4.13 8.27 10.23
N ASP A 18 3.65 9.42 10.71
CA ASP A 18 2.88 9.47 11.96
C ASP A 18 1.63 8.56 11.91
N ILE A 19 0.97 8.50 10.75
CA ILE A 19 -0.22 7.67 10.53
C ILE A 19 0.12 6.18 10.44
N LEU A 20 1.23 5.83 9.81
CA LEU A 20 1.71 4.45 9.77
C LEU A 20 2.28 4.00 11.13
N PHE A 21 2.77 4.92 11.97
CA PHE A 21 3.60 4.60 13.15
C PHE A 21 3.01 4.96 14.52
N ARG A 22 1.68 5.07 14.65
CA ARG A 22 1.00 5.46 15.91
C ARG A 22 1.31 4.59 17.15
N SER A 23 2.05 3.49 17.03
CA SER A 23 2.65 2.82 18.18
C SER A 23 4.03 2.25 17.85
N SER A 24 5.01 2.70 18.61
CA SER A 24 6.39 2.23 18.65
C SER A 24 6.48 0.71 18.61
N LYS A 25 6.83 0.14 17.44
CA LYS A 25 7.57 -1.13 17.35
C LYS A 25 8.28 -1.45 16.04
N GLU A 26 8.12 -0.70 14.93
CA GLU A 26 8.70 -1.11 13.63
C GLU A 26 9.34 0.05 12.82
N LEU A 27 10.27 0.81 13.42
CA LEU A 27 11.01 1.86 12.70
C LEU A 27 11.75 1.34 11.44
N LEU A 28 12.13 0.06 11.42
CA LEU A 28 12.79 -0.56 10.26
C LEU A 28 11.82 -0.76 9.09
N GLU A 29 10.62 -1.29 9.35
CA GLU A 29 9.60 -1.47 8.30
C GLU A 29 9.13 -0.13 7.74
N ALA A 30 9.06 0.90 8.59
CA ALA A 30 8.82 2.30 8.18
C ALA A 30 9.76 2.74 7.06
N SER A 31 11.06 2.54 7.30
CA SER A 31 12.11 3.01 6.43
C SER A 31 12.08 2.28 5.08
N LEU A 32 11.74 1.00 5.08
CA LEU A 32 11.57 0.21 3.86
C LEU A 32 10.36 0.68 3.06
N LEU A 33 9.20 0.85 3.70
CA LEU A 33 7.98 1.33 3.04
C LEU A 33 8.15 2.74 2.46
N LEU A 34 8.82 3.64 3.19
CA LEU A 34 9.19 4.95 2.68
C LEU A 34 10.12 4.87 1.47
N SER A 35 11.13 4.01 1.55
CA SER A 35 12.07 3.81 0.44
C SER A 35 11.35 3.30 -0.79
N CYS A 36 10.42 2.34 -0.62
CA CYS A 36 9.55 1.87 -1.69
C CYS A 36 8.69 2.99 -2.26
N LEU A 37 8.02 3.80 -1.42
CA LEU A 37 7.20 4.93 -1.86
C LEU A 37 8.00 5.95 -2.65
N LYS A 38 9.21 6.29 -2.19
CA LYS A 38 10.11 7.25 -2.85
C LYS A 38 10.65 6.73 -4.18
N ASN A 39 10.94 5.44 -4.27
CA ASN A 39 11.55 4.84 -5.45
C ASN A 39 10.52 4.48 -6.53
N SER A 40 9.38 3.90 -6.13
CA SER A 40 8.34 3.43 -7.08
C SER A 40 7.33 4.51 -7.47
N LYS A 41 7.17 5.55 -6.64
CA LYS A 41 6.30 6.72 -6.88
C LYS A 41 4.94 6.38 -7.51
N PRO A 42 4.18 5.41 -6.96
CA PRO A 42 2.96 4.95 -7.61
C PRO A 42 1.88 6.04 -7.62
N SER A 43 0.96 6.01 -8.58
CA SER A 43 -0.14 6.99 -8.61
C SER A 43 -1.08 6.88 -7.39
N TYR A 44 -1.16 5.69 -6.78
CA TYR A 44 -1.95 5.42 -5.57
C TYR A 44 -1.16 4.58 -4.57
N TRP A 45 -1.35 4.87 -3.28
CA TRP A 45 -0.83 4.06 -2.17
C TRP A 45 -1.93 3.80 -1.16
N PHE A 46 -2.22 2.53 -0.86
CA PHE A 46 -3.30 2.13 0.03
C PHE A 46 -2.77 1.55 1.34
N SER A 47 -3.39 1.89 2.47
CA SER A 47 -3.12 1.31 3.80
C SER A 47 -4.42 1.08 4.57
N ALA A 48 -4.47 0.10 5.47
CA ALA A 48 -5.65 -0.18 6.30
C ALA A 48 -5.32 -0.46 7.77
N HIS A 49 -4.04 -0.31 8.16
CA HIS A 49 -3.57 -0.66 9.51
C HIS A 49 -3.78 0.46 10.53
N SER A 50 -3.89 1.72 10.10
CA SER A 50 -3.86 2.90 10.97
C SER A 50 -5.12 3.13 11.82
N HIS A 51 -6.18 2.33 11.64
CA HIS A 51 -7.48 2.45 12.33
C HIS A 51 -8.07 3.88 12.24
N CYS A 52 -7.83 4.55 11.11
CA CYS A 52 -8.41 5.84 10.80
C CYS A 52 -8.50 6.00 9.28
N LYS A 53 -9.59 6.62 8.82
CA LYS A 53 -9.65 7.07 7.44
C LYS A 53 -8.78 8.33 7.28
N PHE A 54 -7.80 8.26 6.39
CA PHE A 54 -6.96 9.40 6.06
C PHE A 54 -6.63 9.44 4.57
N THR A 55 -6.54 10.64 4.01
CA THR A 55 -6.16 10.85 2.61
C THR A 55 -5.10 11.93 2.53
N ALA A 56 -4.02 11.67 1.78
CA ALA A 56 -2.98 12.65 1.52
C ALA A 56 -2.54 12.62 0.05
N LEU A 57 -1.95 13.73 -0.37
CA LEU A 57 -1.24 13.84 -1.64
C LEU A 57 0.24 13.97 -1.29
N VAL A 58 1.04 13.06 -1.84
CA VAL A 58 2.50 13.04 -1.66
C VAL A 58 3.11 13.57 -2.94
N GLU A 59 3.62 14.80 -2.89
CA GLU A 59 4.36 15.40 -3.98
C GLU A 59 5.79 14.81 -4.00
N HIS A 60 6.23 14.30 -5.15
CA HIS A 60 7.59 13.83 -5.34
C HIS A 60 8.43 14.94 -5.99
N GLU A 61 9.61 15.23 -5.42
CA GLU A 61 10.44 16.38 -5.80
C GLU A 61 10.93 16.33 -7.26
N GLU A 62 11.18 15.13 -7.79
CA GLU A 62 11.55 14.93 -9.19
C GLU A 62 10.33 14.54 -10.02
N GLY A 63 9.92 15.43 -10.93
CA GLY A 63 8.96 15.10 -12.01
C GLY A 63 7.53 15.60 -11.80
N GLY A 64 7.23 16.23 -10.66
CA GLY A 64 5.86 16.69 -10.36
C GLY A 64 4.86 15.54 -10.20
N GLU A 65 5.36 14.31 -10.02
CA GLU A 65 4.56 13.12 -9.77
C GLU A 65 3.90 13.24 -8.40
N VAL A 66 2.64 12.81 -8.31
CA VAL A 66 1.88 12.86 -7.06
C VAL A 66 1.29 11.48 -6.76
N THR A 67 1.63 10.94 -5.59
CA THR A 67 0.98 9.73 -5.06
C THR A 67 -0.23 10.11 -4.24
N LYS A 68 -1.39 9.53 -4.56
CA LYS A 68 -2.61 9.62 -3.75
C LYS A 68 -2.56 8.56 -2.66
N PHE A 69 -2.29 8.96 -1.44
CA PHE A 69 -2.28 8.09 -0.27
C PHE A 69 -3.68 7.97 0.33
N LEU A 70 -4.13 6.75 0.57
CA LEU A 70 -5.41 6.45 1.20
C LEU A 70 -5.22 5.40 2.31
N ALA A 71 -5.46 5.83 3.56
CA ALA A 71 -5.65 4.94 4.69
C ALA A 71 -7.15 4.72 4.95
N LEU A 72 -7.53 3.46 5.18
CA LEU A 72 -8.89 3.06 5.54
C LEU A 72 -8.99 2.64 7.01
N ASP A 73 -10.19 2.77 7.54
CA ASP A 73 -10.51 2.37 8.91
C ASP A 73 -10.81 0.86 9.02
N LYS A 74 -10.87 0.35 10.25
CA LYS A 74 -11.33 -1.01 10.52
C LYS A 74 -12.79 -1.20 10.14
N CYS A 75 -13.12 -2.43 9.76
CA CYS A 75 -14.49 -2.88 9.46
C CYS A 75 -15.35 -2.99 10.75
N LEU A 76 -15.51 -1.88 11.46
CA LEU A 76 -16.36 -1.75 12.64
C LEU A 76 -17.57 -0.86 12.33
N PRO A 77 -18.69 -1.06 13.04
CA PRO A 77 -19.87 -0.21 12.88
C PRO A 77 -19.55 1.28 13.04
N GLY A 78 -20.05 2.11 12.13
CA GLY A 78 -19.88 3.57 12.17
C GLY A 78 -18.54 4.11 11.66
N LEU A 79 -17.62 3.25 11.23
CA LEU A 79 -16.32 3.66 10.68
C LEU A 79 -16.30 3.64 9.14
N LYS A 80 -15.37 4.41 8.55
CA LYS A 80 -15.25 4.56 7.10
C LYS A 80 -14.21 3.58 6.54
N PHE A 81 -14.59 2.31 6.47
CA PHE A 81 -13.70 1.20 6.09
C PHE A 81 -13.67 0.87 4.59
N LEU A 82 -14.57 1.44 3.78
CA LEU A 82 -14.66 1.16 2.34
C LEU A 82 -14.57 2.45 1.52
N GLN A 83 -13.78 2.40 0.44
CA GLN A 83 -13.70 3.46 -0.57
C GLN A 83 -13.57 2.83 -1.95
N ILE A 84 -14.43 3.28 -2.88
CA ILE A 84 -14.39 2.87 -4.28
C ILE A 84 -13.59 3.92 -5.04
N VAL A 85 -12.60 3.47 -5.81
CA VAL A 85 -11.75 4.32 -6.66
C VAL A 85 -11.92 3.88 -8.11
N ALA A 86 -12.28 4.82 -8.98
CA ALA A 86 -12.25 4.60 -10.41
C ALA A 86 -10.82 4.81 -10.92
N ILE A 87 -10.26 3.78 -11.54
CA ILE A 87 -8.94 3.82 -12.18
C ILE A 87 -9.19 3.57 -13.67
N GLU A 88 -8.70 4.48 -14.50
CA GLU A 88 -8.77 4.32 -15.95
C GLU A 88 -7.89 3.14 -16.37
N SER A 89 -8.40 2.30 -17.26
CA SER A 89 -7.70 1.11 -17.76
C SER A 89 -7.81 1.06 -19.27
N ASP A 90 -6.81 0.45 -19.91
CA ASP A 90 -6.81 0.26 -21.34
C ASP A 90 -7.98 -0.64 -21.79
N PRO A 91 -8.54 -0.40 -22.99
CA PRO A 91 -9.62 -1.22 -23.52
C PRO A 91 -9.10 -2.64 -23.80
N GLY A 92 -9.40 -3.58 -22.90
CA GLY A 92 -9.03 -4.98 -23.00
C GLY A 92 -9.77 -5.85 -21.97
N PRO A 93 -9.72 -7.18 -22.09
CA PRO A 93 -10.23 -8.07 -21.06
C PRO A 93 -9.46 -7.85 -19.75
N CYS A 94 -10.17 -7.49 -18.68
CA CYS A 94 -9.60 -7.36 -17.35
C CYS A 94 -9.38 -8.74 -16.72
N GLU A 95 -8.22 -9.35 -16.99
CA GLU A 95 -7.78 -10.59 -16.36
C GLU A 95 -6.73 -10.31 -15.28
N VAL A 96 -6.80 -11.02 -14.15
CA VAL A 96 -5.79 -10.94 -13.09
C VAL A 96 -4.57 -11.73 -13.55
N GLN A 97 -3.42 -11.06 -13.66
CA GLN A 97 -2.15 -11.66 -14.04
C GLN A 97 -1.10 -11.43 -12.96
N TYR A 98 -0.13 -12.35 -12.89
CA TYR A 98 1.04 -12.17 -12.02
C TYR A 98 2.05 -11.27 -12.70
N ASP A 99 2.67 -10.39 -11.91
CA ASP A 99 3.77 -9.57 -12.36
C ASP A 99 5.07 -10.40 -12.45
N GLU A 100 5.74 -10.34 -13.61
CA GLU A 100 6.94 -11.15 -13.88
C GLU A 100 8.12 -10.76 -12.98
N GLU A 101 8.28 -9.47 -12.67
CA GLU A 101 9.33 -8.98 -11.77
C GLU A 101 9.09 -9.48 -10.35
N TRP A 102 7.84 -9.40 -9.87
CA TRP A 102 7.42 -9.97 -8.59
C TRP A 102 7.66 -11.47 -8.54
N LEU A 103 7.30 -12.23 -9.58
CA LEU A 103 7.57 -13.67 -9.64
C LEU A 103 9.06 -13.98 -9.62
N ALA A 104 9.89 -13.19 -10.30
CA ALA A 104 11.35 -13.35 -10.30
C ALA A 104 11.95 -13.06 -8.91
N ILE A 105 11.47 -12.03 -8.22
CA ILE A 105 11.86 -11.69 -6.85
C ILE A 105 11.41 -12.80 -5.89
N ALA A 106 10.12 -13.10 -5.87
CA ALA A 106 9.54 -14.11 -4.97
C ALA A 106 10.16 -15.50 -5.20
N GLY A 107 10.40 -15.87 -6.46
CA GLY A 107 11.09 -17.12 -6.82
C GLY A 107 12.51 -17.19 -6.25
N LYS A 108 13.30 -16.11 -6.36
CA LYS A 108 14.66 -16.05 -5.77
C LYS A 108 14.63 -16.11 -4.23
N PHE A 109 13.70 -15.39 -3.60
CA PHE A 109 13.55 -15.41 -2.13
C PHE A 109 13.08 -16.79 -1.63
N CYS A 110 12.17 -17.44 -2.34
CA CYS A 110 11.67 -18.78 -2.04
C CYS A 110 12.75 -19.86 -2.16
N LEU A 111 13.78 -19.66 -2.99
CA LEU A 111 14.94 -20.55 -3.10
C LEU A 111 15.99 -20.32 -2.00
N SER A 112 15.95 -19.16 -1.34
CA SER A 112 16.92 -18.76 -0.30
C SER A 112 16.47 -19.07 1.14
N PHE A 113 15.17 -19.31 1.35
CA PHE A 113 14.58 -19.62 2.64
C PHE A 113 14.06 -21.07 2.63
N ASP A 114 14.48 -21.88 3.61
CA ASP A 114 14.02 -23.27 3.73
C ASP A 114 12.49 -23.33 3.80
N LEU A 115 11.90 -23.97 2.79
CA LEU A 115 10.46 -24.07 2.50
C LEU A 115 9.68 -24.96 3.47
N SER A 116 10.33 -25.46 4.54
CA SER A 116 9.69 -26.31 5.54
C SER A 116 8.58 -25.60 6.33
N MET A 117 8.60 -24.26 6.43
CA MET A 117 7.63 -23.50 7.23
C MET A 117 6.38 -23.02 6.46
N TRP A 118 6.41 -22.96 5.12
CA TRP A 118 5.30 -22.44 4.30
C TRP A 118 4.46 -23.51 3.59
N ARG A 119 4.94 -24.77 3.50
CA ARG A 119 4.18 -25.87 2.88
C ARG A 119 2.92 -26.28 3.65
N LEU A 120 2.82 -25.97 4.94
CA LEU A 120 1.64 -26.31 5.75
C LEU A 120 0.43 -25.40 5.49
N TRP A 121 0.64 -24.13 5.10
CA TRP A 121 -0.47 -23.21 4.88
C TRP A 121 -1.06 -23.29 3.46
N VAL A 122 -0.25 -23.61 2.45
CA VAL A 122 -0.74 -23.73 1.06
C VAL A 122 -1.62 -24.98 0.86
N LEU A 123 -1.37 -26.08 1.58
CA LEU A 123 -2.21 -27.27 1.50
C LEU A 123 -3.55 -27.14 2.25
N LEU A 124 -3.68 -26.19 3.19
CA LEU A 124 -4.90 -26.03 3.97
C LEU A 124 -6.01 -25.27 3.21
N LEU A 125 -5.68 -24.50 2.17
CA LEU A 125 -6.65 -23.73 1.38
C LEU A 125 -7.14 -24.45 0.10
N SER A 126 -6.66 -25.67 -0.18
CA SER A 126 -7.17 -26.51 -1.28
C SER A 126 -8.13 -27.62 -0.82
N LYS A 127 -8.38 -27.74 0.48
CA LYS A 127 -9.39 -28.67 1.03
C LYS A 127 -10.12 -28.05 2.22
N ASN A 128 -11.06 -27.16 1.91
CA ASN A 128 -12.42 -27.11 2.48
C ASN A 128 -13.17 -25.92 1.89
#